data_AF-A0A7S1ZUR0-F1
#
_entry.id   AF-A0A7S1ZUR0-F1
#
_cell.length_a   1.000
_cell.length_b   1.000
_cell.length_c   1.000
_cell.angle_alpha   90.00
_cell.angle_beta   90.00
_cell.angle_gamma   90.00
#
_symmetry.space_group_name_H-M   'P 1'
#
loop_
_entity.id
_entity.type
_entity.pdbx_description
1 polymer ?
#
loop_
_entity_poly.entity_id
_entity_poly.type
_entity_poly.pdbx_seq_one_letter_code
_entity_poly.pdbx_strand_id
1 'polypeptide(L)'
;GDLSTQEYCMSMDSHMDFVENWDVQLKDMWAMPNNEYAVLSSHLPPSTDLTSTTQTAQDQAVPHLCMVQFTESTIINANTKAVKNLSQPKLTNALWSAGMSFSKCHAELKVPVDPHTPFVFDGEEFNRAARFWTFGYDVYTPHRLYVFHHYDTNLHDATATSWQR
;
A
#
# COMPACT_ATOMS: atom_id res chain seq x y z
N GLY A 1 -15.82 -14.10 -6.57
CA GLY A 1 -16.15 -13.82 -5.16
C GLY A 1 -17.07 -12.63 -5.15
N ASP A 2 -18.22 -12.75 -4.50
CA ASP A 2 -19.23 -11.69 -4.47
C ASP A 2 -18.77 -10.58 -3.51
N LEU A 3 -18.05 -9.59 -4.03
CA LEU A 3 -17.80 -8.33 -3.33
C LEU A 3 -19.08 -7.49 -3.42
N SER A 4 -20.12 -7.81 -2.62
CA SER A 4 -21.36 -7.02 -2.57
C SER A 4 -21.42 -6.11 -1.32
N THR A 5 -21.92 -4.88 -1.54
CA THR A 5 -22.31 -3.80 -0.59
C THR A 5 -21.24 -3.00 0.18
N GLN A 6 -19.97 -3.36 0.15
CA GLN A 6 -18.93 -2.55 0.81
C GLN A 6 -18.54 -1.33 -0.04
N GLU A 7 -18.48 -0.15 0.58
CA GLU A 7 -18.11 1.09 -0.10
C GLU A 7 -16.60 1.16 -0.35
N TYR A 8 -15.80 0.73 0.64
CA TYR A 8 -14.34 0.75 0.62
C TYR A 8 -13.76 -0.65 0.73
N CYS A 9 -12.67 -0.88 0.00
CA CYS A 9 -11.91 -2.12 0.01
C CYS A 9 -10.44 -1.82 0.31
N MET A 10 -9.81 -2.74 1.03
CA MET A 10 -8.39 -2.70 1.34
C MET A 10 -7.73 -4.02 0.97
N SER A 11 -6.62 -3.96 0.25
CA SER A 11 -5.66 -5.08 0.15
C SER A 11 -4.40 -4.73 0.94
N MET A 12 -3.81 -5.74 1.56
CA MET A 12 -2.61 -5.63 2.40
C MET A 12 -1.92 -6.98 2.50
N ASP A 13 -0.70 -6.98 3.01
CA ASP A 13 -0.04 -8.20 3.45
C ASP A 13 -0.68 -8.76 4.73
N SER A 14 -0.34 -9.99 5.09
CA SER A 14 -0.94 -10.71 6.22
C SER A 14 -0.38 -10.33 7.61
N HIS A 15 0.63 -9.46 7.66
CA HIS A 15 1.46 -9.20 8.83
C HIS A 15 1.67 -7.70 9.03
N MET A 16 0.59 -7.04 9.45
CA MET A 16 0.48 -5.58 9.55
C MET A 16 0.08 -5.17 10.96
N ASP A 17 0.53 -3.99 11.39
CA ASP A 17 0.00 -3.30 12.57
C ASP A 17 -0.76 -2.04 12.17
N PHE A 18 -1.70 -1.64 13.02
CA PHE A 18 -2.59 -0.51 12.79
C PHE A 18 -2.61 0.41 13.99
N VAL A 19 -2.71 1.72 13.74
CA VAL A 19 -3.04 2.68 14.80
C VAL A 19 -4.50 2.53 15.22
N GLU A 20 -4.85 3.07 16.38
CA GLU A 20 -6.25 3.18 16.80
C GLU A 20 -7.06 4.00 15.78
N ASN A 21 -8.29 3.57 15.46
CA ASN A 21 -9.19 4.23 14.49
C ASN A 21 -8.59 4.41 13.08
N TRP A 22 -7.69 3.51 12.66
CA TRP A 22 -7.01 3.56 11.36
C TRP A 22 -7.99 3.63 10.17
N ASP A 23 -9.14 2.98 10.27
CA ASP A 23 -10.14 2.84 9.22
C ASP A 23 -10.87 4.16 8.95
N VAL A 24 -11.31 4.84 10.02
CA VAL A 24 -11.88 6.19 9.95
C VAL A 24 -10.85 7.15 9.37
N GLN A 25 -9.61 7.08 9.85
CA GLN A 25 -8.54 7.96 9.39
C GLN A 25 -8.15 7.73 7.93
N LEU A 26 -8.12 6.47 7.45
CA LEU A 26 -7.91 6.16 6.03
C LEU A 26 -9.07 6.63 5.16
N LYS A 27 -10.32 6.49 5.62
CA LYS A 27 -11.50 6.99 4.88
C LYS A 27 -11.47 8.51 4.76
N ASP A 28 -11.21 9.22 5.86
CA ASP A 28 -11.10 10.68 5.86
C ASP A 28 -9.96 11.13 4.95
N MET A 29 -8.82 10.42 4.97
CA MET A 29 -7.70 10.66 4.07
C MET A 29 -8.08 10.45 2.60
N TRP A 30 -8.77 9.34 2.28
CA TRP A 30 -9.16 9.01 0.91
C TRP A 30 -10.10 10.06 0.32
N ALA A 31 -10.94 10.70 1.14
CA ALA A 31 -11.85 11.75 0.69
C ALA A 31 -11.15 13.07 0.31
N MET A 32 -9.93 13.32 0.80
CA MET A 32 -9.24 14.62 0.63
C MET A 32 -8.94 15.00 -0.83
N PRO A 33 -8.48 14.11 -1.72
CA PRO A 33 -8.23 14.44 -3.12
C PRO A 33 -9.51 14.76 -3.92
N ASN A 34 -10.70 14.50 -3.36
CA ASN A 34 -11.99 14.65 -4.04
C ASN A 34 -12.03 13.94 -5.41
N ASN A 35 -11.58 12.68 -5.43
CA ASN A 35 -11.48 11.85 -6.63
C ASN A 35 -12.07 10.46 -6.37
N GLU A 36 -13.20 10.15 -7.01
CA GLU A 36 -13.89 8.86 -6.87
C GLU A 36 -13.03 7.68 -7.35
N TYR A 37 -12.05 7.93 -8.22
CA TYR A 37 -11.12 6.94 -8.74
C TYR A 37 -9.75 6.96 -8.03
N ALA A 38 -9.67 7.54 -6.81
CA ALA A 38 -8.47 7.53 -6.01
C ALA A 38 -8.15 6.14 -5.43
N VAL A 39 -6.87 5.78 -5.47
CA VAL A 39 -6.29 4.62 -4.77
C VAL A 39 -5.19 5.13 -3.85
N LEU A 40 -5.35 4.96 -2.54
CA LEU A 40 -4.26 5.21 -1.59
C LEU A 40 -3.33 4.00 -1.59
N SER A 41 -2.05 4.20 -1.88
CA SER A 41 -1.06 3.12 -1.87
C SER A 41 0.35 3.64 -1.61
N SER A 42 1.12 2.86 -0.86
CA SER A 42 2.51 3.15 -0.50
C SER A 42 3.19 1.90 0.06
N HIS A 43 4.52 1.86 -0.02
CA HIS A 43 5.30 1.03 0.89
C HIS A 43 5.07 1.50 2.33
N LEU A 44 4.94 0.56 3.25
CA LEU A 44 4.66 0.85 4.64
C LEU A 44 5.94 0.78 5.50
N PRO A 45 6.08 1.66 6.49
CA PRO A 45 7.20 1.62 7.44
C PRO A 45 7.15 0.35 8.32
N PRO A 46 8.27 -0.02 8.96
CA PRO A 46 8.30 -1.14 9.90
C PRO A 46 7.43 -0.88 11.14
N SER A 47 6.79 -1.92 11.66
CA SER A 47 6.03 -1.88 12.91
C SER A 47 6.80 -1.37 14.13
N THR A 48 8.13 -1.46 14.13
CA THR A 48 8.96 -0.85 15.18
C THR A 48 8.75 0.67 15.28
N ASP A 49 8.41 1.32 14.17
CA ASP A 49 8.19 2.76 14.12
C ASP A 49 6.86 3.17 14.76
N LEU A 50 5.91 2.24 14.90
CA LEU A 50 4.65 2.46 15.64
C LEU A 50 4.91 2.68 17.14
N THR A 51 5.92 2.01 17.69
CA THR A 51 6.26 2.08 19.13
C THR A 51 7.13 3.28 19.50
N SER A 52 7.57 4.07 18.52
CA SER A 52 8.26 5.35 18.71
C SER A 52 7.28 6.41 19.21
N THR A 53 6.95 6.32 20.51
CA THR A 53 5.99 7.15 21.27
C THR A 53 6.29 8.66 21.30
N THR A 54 7.24 9.16 20.50
CA THR A 54 7.66 10.57 20.48
C THR A 54 7.28 11.33 19.22
N GLN A 55 6.82 10.66 18.15
CA GLN A 55 6.38 11.32 16.92
C GLN A 55 4.87 11.18 16.75
N THR A 56 4.20 12.31 16.59
CA THR A 56 2.80 12.31 16.14
C THR A 56 2.75 11.80 14.69
N ALA A 57 1.63 11.24 14.24
CA ALA A 57 1.48 10.81 12.84
C ALA A 57 1.77 11.95 11.84
N GLN A 58 1.66 13.21 12.26
CA GLN A 58 2.04 14.41 11.50
C GLN A 58 3.54 14.55 11.25
N ASP A 59 4.40 14.06 12.14
CA ASP A 59 5.86 14.26 12.09
C ASP A 59 6.58 13.17 11.28
N GLN A 60 5.91 12.05 11.05
CA GLN A 60 6.47 10.89 10.37
C GLN A 60 6.60 11.14 8.86
N ALA A 61 7.75 10.79 8.30
CA ALA A 61 7.95 10.84 6.86
C ALA A 61 7.22 9.67 6.19
N VAL A 62 6.45 9.96 5.14
CA VAL A 62 5.76 8.92 4.36
C VAL A 62 6.65 8.48 3.19
N PRO A 63 6.78 7.17 2.93
CA PRO A 63 7.43 6.67 1.72
C PRO A 63 6.65 7.07 0.46
N HIS A 64 7.25 7.84 -0.44
CA HIS A 64 6.64 8.20 -1.71
C HIS A 64 7.24 7.40 -2.86
N LEU A 65 6.40 6.61 -3.53
CA LEU A 65 6.73 5.89 -4.75
C LEU A 65 7.01 6.89 -5.89
N CYS A 66 8.25 6.93 -6.38
CA CYS A 66 8.62 7.87 -7.45
C CYS A 66 9.68 7.34 -8.43
N MET A 67 10.11 6.08 -8.29
CA MET A 67 11.18 5.50 -9.11
C MET A 67 10.88 4.04 -9.44
N VAL A 68 11.10 3.68 -10.70
CA VAL A 68 11.04 2.29 -11.20
C VAL A 68 12.40 1.86 -11.72
N GLN A 69 12.63 0.56 -11.74
CA GLN A 69 13.80 -0.07 -12.34
C GLN A 69 13.34 -1.12 -13.33
N PHE A 70 13.91 -1.06 -14.53
CA PHE A 70 13.77 -2.10 -15.54
C PHE A 70 14.80 -3.20 -15.23
N THR A 71 14.34 -4.42 -15.03
CA THR A 71 15.18 -5.61 -14.93
C THR A 71 15.23 -6.32 -16.28
N GLU A 72 15.91 -7.46 -16.36
CA GLU A 72 15.93 -8.27 -17.59
C GLU A 72 14.54 -8.85 -17.94
N SER A 73 13.68 -9.05 -16.93
CA SER A 73 12.42 -9.77 -17.08
C SER A 73 11.18 -8.93 -16.77
N THR A 74 11.30 -7.84 -16.03
CA THR A 74 10.14 -7.09 -15.51
C THR A 74 10.48 -5.65 -15.12
N ILE A 75 9.49 -4.92 -14.60
CA ILE A 75 9.65 -3.57 -14.04
C ILE A 75 9.25 -3.64 -12.56
N ILE A 76 10.12 -3.17 -11.69
CA ILE A 76 9.90 -3.14 -10.24
C ILE A 76 9.91 -1.71 -9.71
N ASN A 77 9.24 -1.49 -8.57
CA ASN A 77 9.45 -0.27 -7.79
C ASN A 77 10.89 -0.26 -7.24
N ALA A 78 11.69 0.73 -7.64
CA ALA A 78 13.13 0.72 -7.35
C ALA A 78 13.46 1.24 -5.95
N ASN A 79 12.81 2.33 -5.56
CA ASN A 79 13.04 3.02 -4.30
C ASN A 79 11.89 3.98 -4.00
N THR A 80 11.75 4.34 -2.73
CA THR A 80 10.88 5.44 -2.29
C THR A 80 11.70 6.65 -1.88
N LYS A 81 11.06 7.83 -1.85
CA LYS A 81 11.61 9.02 -1.20
C LYS A 81 10.77 9.35 0.02
N ALA A 82 11.42 9.64 1.14
CA ALA A 82 10.74 10.13 2.33
C ALA A 82 10.17 11.53 2.07
N VAL A 83 8.87 11.71 2.25
CA VAL A 83 8.19 13.00 2.14
C VAL A 83 7.61 13.39 3.49
N LYS A 84 7.85 14.62 3.92
CA LYS A 84 7.37 15.17 5.20
C LYS A 84 6.37 16.30 4.96
N ASN A 85 5.60 16.64 5.98
CA ASN A 85 4.73 17.82 6.01
C ASN A 85 3.69 17.86 4.87
N LEU A 86 3.22 16.70 4.40
CA LEU A 86 2.10 16.66 3.45
C LEU A 86 0.82 17.14 4.15
N SER A 87 0.09 18.05 3.50
CA SER A 87 -1.22 18.50 3.98
C SER A 87 -2.36 17.60 3.50
N GLN A 88 -2.14 16.83 2.44
CA GLN A 88 -3.11 15.94 1.80
C GLN A 88 -2.37 14.85 1.01
N PRO A 89 -3.05 13.75 0.60
CA PRO A 89 -2.43 12.71 -0.22
C PRO A 89 -1.80 13.29 -1.48
N LYS A 90 -0.64 12.74 -1.85
CA LYS A 90 0.15 13.23 -2.98
C LYS A 90 0.04 12.25 -4.13
N LEU A 91 -0.36 12.72 -5.31
CA LEU A 91 -0.39 11.91 -6.53
C LEU A 91 1.00 11.29 -6.79
N THR A 92 1.03 9.99 -7.07
CA THR A 92 2.23 9.29 -7.52
C THR A 92 2.35 9.38 -9.04
N ASN A 93 3.52 9.04 -9.59
CA ASN A 93 3.69 8.92 -11.04
C ASN A 93 3.06 7.60 -11.55
N ALA A 94 1.80 7.35 -11.21
CA ALA A 94 1.07 6.11 -11.46
C ALA A 94 1.83 4.87 -10.96
N LEU A 95 2.43 4.95 -9.77
CA LEU A 95 3.06 3.82 -9.08
C LEU A 95 2.19 3.36 -7.93
N TRP A 96 2.07 2.05 -7.78
CA TRP A 96 1.30 1.35 -6.77
C TRP A 96 2.22 0.36 -6.04
N SER A 97 1.94 0.09 -4.77
CA SER A 97 2.64 -0.93 -3.99
C SER A 97 1.68 -1.96 -3.41
N ALA A 98 2.11 -3.22 -3.37
CA ALA A 98 1.30 -4.33 -2.88
C ALA A 98 1.06 -4.30 -1.37
N GLY A 99 1.95 -3.66 -0.61
CA GLY A 99 1.88 -3.69 0.86
C GLY A 99 0.63 -3.02 1.43
N MET A 100 0.07 -2.02 0.74
CA MET A 100 -1.26 -1.49 1.05
C MET A 100 -1.90 -0.80 -0.16
N SER A 101 -3.18 -1.13 -0.40
CA SER A 101 -4.05 -0.49 -1.38
C SER A 101 -5.41 -0.24 -0.73
N PHE A 102 -5.82 1.02 -0.59
CA PHE A 102 -7.12 1.40 -0.04
C PHE A 102 -7.89 2.29 -1.01
N SER A 103 -9.11 1.90 -1.36
CA SER A 103 -9.93 2.60 -2.37
C SER A 103 -11.40 2.21 -2.26
N LYS A 104 -12.25 2.81 -3.11
CA LYS A 104 -13.60 2.28 -3.32
C LYS A 104 -13.54 0.87 -3.91
N CYS A 105 -14.43 -0.02 -3.48
CA CYS A 105 -14.42 -1.41 -3.94
C CYS A 105 -14.56 -1.59 -5.46
N HIS A 106 -15.08 -0.58 -6.18
CA HIS A 106 -15.13 -0.63 -7.64
C HIS A 106 -13.73 -0.67 -8.29
N ALA A 107 -12.67 -0.24 -7.60
CA ALA A 107 -11.29 -0.35 -8.07
C ALA A 107 -10.86 -1.81 -8.21
N GLU A 108 -11.02 -2.59 -7.14
CA GLU A 108 -10.68 -4.02 -7.10
C GLU A 108 -11.57 -4.87 -8.02
N LEU A 109 -12.83 -4.46 -8.21
CA LEU A 109 -13.76 -5.12 -9.13
C LEU A 109 -13.47 -4.85 -10.60
N LYS A 110 -13.22 -3.59 -10.98
CA LYS A 110 -12.96 -3.22 -12.38
C LYS A 110 -11.55 -3.59 -12.81
N VAL A 111 -10.61 -3.49 -11.89
CA VAL A 111 -9.22 -3.85 -12.11
C VAL A 111 -8.93 -4.93 -11.07
N PRO A 112 -9.10 -6.23 -11.37
CA PRO A 112 -8.64 -7.29 -10.47
C PRO A 112 -7.14 -7.55 -10.66
N VAL A 113 -6.49 -8.18 -9.68
CA VAL A 113 -5.14 -8.76 -9.85
C VAL A 113 -5.17 -9.71 -11.05
N ASP A 114 -4.08 -9.75 -11.82
CA ASP A 114 -4.03 -10.53 -13.05
C ASP A 114 -4.14 -12.05 -12.76
N PRO A 115 -5.23 -12.73 -13.18
CA PRO A 115 -5.39 -14.15 -12.92
C PRO A 115 -4.43 -15.02 -13.76
N HIS A 116 -3.73 -14.44 -14.74
CA HIS A 116 -2.79 -15.14 -15.61
C HIS A 116 -1.34 -15.10 -15.13
N THR A 117 -1.08 -14.49 -13.96
CA THR A 117 0.27 -14.40 -13.37
C THR A 117 0.37 -15.15 -12.03
N PRO A 118 0.02 -16.45 -11.96
CA PRO A 118 0.17 -17.19 -10.72
C PRO A 118 1.65 -17.30 -10.35
N PHE A 119 1.95 -17.22 -9.05
CA PHE A 119 3.31 -17.32 -8.48
C PHE A 119 4.30 -16.21 -8.90
N VAL A 120 3.83 -15.15 -9.55
CA VAL A 120 4.65 -13.96 -9.82
C VAL A 120 4.75 -13.13 -8.55
N PHE A 121 5.99 -12.84 -8.15
CA PHE A 121 6.29 -11.90 -7.07
C PHE A 121 6.91 -10.60 -7.59
N ASP A 122 7.80 -10.63 -8.59
CA ASP A 122 8.38 -9.39 -9.11
C ASP A 122 7.60 -8.83 -10.30
N GLY A 123 7.12 -7.60 -10.15
CA GLY A 123 6.54 -6.77 -11.22
C GLY A 123 5.03 -6.88 -11.39
N GLU A 124 4.38 -7.68 -10.54
CA GLU A 124 2.98 -7.55 -10.20
C GLU A 124 2.61 -6.11 -9.79
N GLU A 125 3.48 -5.40 -9.06
CA GLU A 125 3.23 -4.01 -8.65
C GLU A 125 3.11 -3.07 -9.86
N PHE A 126 4.03 -3.17 -10.83
CA PHE A 126 3.98 -2.36 -12.04
C PHE A 126 2.82 -2.78 -12.95
N ASN A 127 2.56 -4.09 -13.08
CA ASN A 127 1.38 -4.60 -13.82
C ASN A 127 0.09 -3.99 -13.25
N ARG A 128 -0.06 -4.03 -11.93
CA ARG A 128 -1.20 -3.46 -11.22
C ARG A 128 -1.34 -1.96 -11.47
N ALA A 129 -0.23 -1.22 -11.32
CA ALA A 129 -0.21 0.22 -11.48
C ALA A 129 -0.59 0.66 -12.91
N ALA A 130 -0.04 -0.01 -13.94
CA ALA A 130 -0.37 0.26 -15.33
C ALA A 130 -1.86 0.00 -15.65
N ARG A 131 -2.43 -1.06 -15.06
CA ARG A 131 -3.86 -1.37 -15.21
C ARG A 131 -4.76 -0.35 -14.51
N PHE A 132 -4.39 0.10 -13.30
CA PHE A 132 -5.13 1.19 -12.66
C PHE A 132 -5.13 2.45 -13.51
N TRP A 133 -3.96 2.88 -13.99
CA TRP A 133 -3.82 4.08 -14.80
C TRP A 133 -4.64 4.02 -16.09
N THR A 134 -4.59 2.90 -16.81
CA THR A 134 -5.34 2.71 -18.06
C THR A 134 -6.86 2.62 -17.87
N PHE A 135 -7.33 2.32 -16.66
CA PHE A 135 -8.74 2.33 -16.28
C PHE A 135 -9.19 3.66 -15.64
N GLY A 136 -8.31 4.67 -15.60
CA GLY A 136 -8.62 6.01 -15.11
C GLY A 136 -8.49 6.19 -13.59
N TYR A 137 -7.76 5.29 -12.91
CA TYR A 137 -7.46 5.43 -11.48
C TYR A 137 -6.16 6.19 -11.24
N ASP A 138 -6.22 7.06 -10.24
CA ASP A 138 -5.08 7.84 -9.76
C ASP A 138 -4.57 7.23 -8.45
N VAL A 139 -3.27 6.91 -8.40
CA VAL A 139 -2.65 6.39 -7.19
C VAL A 139 -2.04 7.55 -6.38
N TYR A 140 -2.34 7.59 -5.09
CA TYR A 140 -1.87 8.62 -4.17
C TYR A 140 -1.08 8.01 -3.03
N THR A 141 0.06 8.61 -2.72
CA THR A 141 0.78 8.38 -1.48
C THR A 141 -0.04 8.97 -0.32
N PRO A 142 -0.30 8.19 0.75
CA PRO A 142 -0.88 8.69 1.99
C PRO A 142 -0.13 9.92 2.52
N HIS A 143 -0.82 10.81 3.22
CA HIS A 143 -0.14 11.95 3.85
C HIS A 143 0.26 11.66 5.31
N ARG A 144 -0.24 10.57 5.89
CA ARG A 144 0.03 10.10 7.25
C ARG A 144 0.16 8.57 7.24
N LEU A 145 0.83 8.03 8.24
CA LEU A 145 1.02 6.59 8.42
C LEU A 145 0.05 6.07 9.48
N TYR A 146 -0.85 5.18 9.07
CA TYR A 146 -1.83 4.52 9.95
C TYR A 146 -1.72 3.00 9.93
N VAL A 147 -0.90 2.49 9.02
CA VAL A 147 -0.66 1.07 8.77
C VAL A 147 0.85 0.87 8.68
N PHE A 148 1.34 -0.17 9.35
CA PHE A 148 2.75 -0.51 9.47
C PHE A 148 2.93 -1.98 9.10
N HIS A 149 4.10 -2.33 8.60
CA HIS A 149 4.41 -3.66 8.12
C HIS A 149 5.40 -4.36 9.06
N HIS A 150 5.14 -5.62 9.41
CA HIS A 150 6.11 -6.45 10.14
C HIS A 150 7.14 -7.01 9.16
N TYR A 151 8.21 -6.27 8.91
CA TYR A 151 9.35 -6.85 8.19
C TYR A 151 10.04 -7.85 9.11
N ASP A 152 9.77 -9.13 8.87
CA ASP A 152 10.35 -10.21 9.66
C ASP A 152 11.87 -10.25 9.43
N THR A 153 12.66 -10.09 10.48
CA THR A 153 14.12 -10.24 10.40
C THR A 153 14.54 -11.72 10.42
N ASN A 154 13.58 -12.65 10.62
CA ASN A 154 13.85 -14.03 11.00
C ASN A 154 13.36 -15.09 10.01
N LEU A 155 13.17 -14.76 8.73
CA LEU A 155 12.83 -15.75 7.69
C LEU A 155 13.90 -16.87 7.51
N HIS A 156 15.03 -16.79 8.22
CA HIS A 156 16.07 -17.82 8.28
C HIS A 156 16.23 -18.50 9.65
N ASP A 157 15.40 -18.18 10.65
CA ASP A 157 15.43 -18.89 11.93
C ASP A 157 14.50 -20.12 11.87
N ALA A 158 15.11 -21.30 11.75
CA ALA A 158 14.42 -22.58 11.69
C ALA A 158 13.52 -22.86 12.92
N THR A 159 13.70 -22.13 14.04
CA THR A 159 12.89 -22.33 15.24
C THR A 159 11.49 -21.72 15.15
N ALA A 160 11.29 -20.68 14.33
CA ALA A 160 10.00 -20.01 14.15
C ALA A 160 8.94 -20.86 13.41
N THR A 161 9.36 -21.96 12.78
CA THR A 161 8.45 -22.90 12.09
C THR A 161 7.91 -24.02 12.97
N SER A 162 8.28 -24.07 14.25
CA SER A 162 7.81 -25.12 15.14
C SER A 162 6.43 -24.79 15.73
N TRP A 163 5.38 -25.22 15.04
CA TRP A 163 4.06 -25.36 15.65
C TRP A 163 4.13 -26.47 16.72
N GLN A 164 4.24 -26.09 17.99
CA GLN A 164 3.97 -27.02 19.08
C GLN A 164 2.45 -27.15 19.25
N ARG A 165 1.96 -28.39 19.23
CA ARG A 165 0.55 -28.76 19.45
C ARG A 165 0.13 -28.55 20.89
#